data_AF-A0A959AX92-F1
#
_entry.id   AF-A0A959AX92-F1
#
_cell.length_a   1.000
_cell.length_b   1.000
_cell.length_c   1.000
_cell.angle_alpha   90.00
_cell.angle_beta   90.00
_cell.angle_gamma   90.00
#
_symmetry.space_group_name_H-M   'P 1'
#
loop_
_entity.id
_entity.type
_entity.pdbx_description
1 polymer ?
#
loop_
_entity_poly.entity_id
_entity_poly.type
_entity_poly.pdbx_seq_one_letter_code
_entity_poly.pdbx_strand_id
1 'polypeptide(L)'
;MRAFFYIFALSLLPACEAPGGQPGLELEFQAASYPILSQRRPLDSLRTVGPAHLSMWDSLLVTYQRRLQTASSLPAESRRAIESGLAEIAAEALKYRRDPAAYNLGGALKQVLAENKIPLTRRLLAIEAQMKQAPAYYQAAKANLYAPLPARCRLAVEKHSLALEFLSNELSDSLSRSSLSEAEAYRFKKAAEQARMAVKDYLAFCQSLYFEHQDSLILRNH
;
A
#
# COMPACT_ATOMS: atom_id res chain seq x y z
N MET A 1 49.12 24.43 -23.54
CA MET A 1 49.74 25.29 -24.57
C MET A 1 49.55 24.61 -25.92
N ARG A 2 49.12 25.35 -26.97
CA ARG A 2 49.07 24.96 -28.42
C ARG A 2 48.17 23.74 -28.75
N ALA A 3 47.08 23.76 -29.53
CA ALA A 3 46.56 24.55 -30.68
C ALA A 3 47.02 24.10 -32.09
N PHE A 4 46.14 24.34 -33.09
CA PHE A 4 46.19 24.07 -34.56
C PHE A 4 45.67 22.68 -35.01
N PHE A 5 44.53 22.55 -35.75
CA PHE A 5 44.19 22.87 -37.17
C PHE A 5 44.64 21.76 -38.16
N TYR A 6 44.01 21.40 -39.31
CA TYR A 6 42.93 21.99 -40.14
C TYR A 6 42.32 20.94 -41.14
N ILE A 7 41.18 21.24 -41.83
CA ILE A 7 40.72 20.77 -43.18
C ILE A 7 40.25 19.28 -43.31
N PHE A 8 38.99 18.92 -43.66
CA PHE A 8 38.13 19.10 -44.86
C PHE A 8 38.45 18.17 -46.06
N ALA A 9 37.55 17.22 -46.37
CA ALA A 9 37.46 16.55 -47.68
C ALA A 9 36.03 16.02 -47.92
N LEU A 10 35.47 16.34 -49.10
CA LEU A 10 34.13 15.95 -49.54
C LEU A 10 34.28 15.00 -50.75
N SER A 11 33.59 13.85 -50.78
CA SER A 11 33.63 12.95 -51.94
C SER A 11 32.31 12.20 -52.18
N LEU A 12 31.52 12.75 -53.11
CA LEU A 12 30.80 12.10 -54.22
C LEU A 12 30.07 10.75 -54.00
N LEU A 13 28.77 10.78 -54.33
CA LEU A 13 27.94 9.62 -54.69
C LEU A 13 28.42 8.95 -56.00
N PRO A 14 27.93 7.73 -56.29
CA PRO A 14 26.90 7.66 -57.33
C PRO A 14 25.64 6.88 -56.92
N ALA A 15 24.54 7.14 -57.63
CA ALA A 15 23.26 6.44 -57.47
C ALA A 15 23.24 5.09 -58.21
N CYS A 16 22.32 4.21 -57.82
CA CYS A 16 21.89 3.06 -58.59
C CYS A 16 20.39 2.85 -58.36
N GLU A 17 19.59 2.73 -59.43
CA GLU A 17 18.13 2.77 -59.37
C GLU A 17 17.51 1.48 -59.94
N ALA A 18 16.73 0.79 -59.09
CA ALA A 18 15.68 -0.20 -59.41
C ALA A 18 16.08 -1.52 -60.14
N PRO A 19 15.20 -2.55 -60.22
CA PRO A 19 13.87 -2.70 -59.59
C PRO A 19 13.65 -4.00 -58.77
N GLY A 20 12.59 -3.99 -57.95
CA GLY A 20 11.86 -5.21 -57.56
C GLY A 20 12.13 -5.77 -56.15
N GLY A 21 11.04 -6.04 -55.43
CA GLY A 21 11.05 -6.73 -54.12
C GLY A 21 10.75 -5.78 -52.95
N GLN A 22 9.56 -5.92 -52.34
CA GLN A 22 9.31 -5.38 -51.00
C GLN A 22 10.04 -6.24 -49.96
N PRO A 23 10.79 -5.66 -49.01
CA PRO A 23 10.91 -6.17 -47.66
C PRO A 23 9.82 -5.53 -46.78
N GLY A 24 9.35 -6.28 -45.78
CA GLY A 24 8.24 -5.87 -44.92
C GLY A 24 8.54 -4.67 -44.01
N LEU A 25 7.45 -4.12 -43.46
CA LEU A 25 7.49 -3.20 -42.32
C LEU A 25 8.10 -3.88 -41.09
N GLU A 26 9.40 -3.72 -40.89
CA GLU A 26 10.04 -3.75 -39.57
C GLU A 26 10.52 -2.35 -39.22
N LEU A 27 9.56 -1.45 -39.02
CA LEU A 27 9.75 -0.40 -38.03
C LEU A 27 9.90 -1.11 -36.69
N GLU A 28 11.14 -1.15 -36.16
CA GLU A 28 11.41 -1.57 -34.79
C GLU A 28 10.59 -0.68 -33.84
N PHE A 29 9.38 -1.14 -33.55
CA PHE A 29 8.65 -0.68 -32.39
C PHE A 29 9.47 -1.17 -31.20
N GLN A 30 10.39 -0.32 -30.73
CA GLN A 30 10.99 -0.49 -29.42
C GLN A 30 9.83 -0.56 -28.44
N ALA A 31 9.46 -1.78 -28.10
CA ALA A 31 8.54 -2.11 -27.05
C ALA A 31 9.23 -1.70 -25.75
N ALA A 32 9.17 -0.39 -25.46
CA ALA A 32 9.34 0.17 -24.14
C ALA A 32 8.52 -0.74 -23.25
N SER A 33 9.22 -1.62 -22.52
CA SER A 33 8.61 -2.83 -22.00
C SER A 33 7.65 -2.42 -20.90
N TYR A 34 6.40 -2.21 -21.29
CA TYR A 34 5.34 -1.82 -20.39
C TYR A 34 5.32 -2.89 -19.30
N PRO A 35 5.56 -2.52 -18.03
CA PRO A 35 5.29 -3.44 -16.94
C PRO A 35 3.77 -3.55 -16.87
N ILE A 36 3.22 -4.43 -17.70
CA ILE A 36 1.90 -5.00 -17.51
C ILE A 36 1.89 -5.45 -16.06
N LEU A 37 0.84 -5.09 -15.32
CA LEU A 37 0.65 -5.49 -13.92
C LEU A 37 0.29 -7.00 -13.82
N SER A 38 0.90 -7.83 -14.66
CA SER A 38 0.75 -9.28 -14.78
C SER A 38 1.67 -10.05 -13.83
N GLN A 39 2.61 -9.39 -13.16
CA GLN A 39 3.07 -9.89 -11.86
C GLN A 39 1.94 -9.73 -10.84
N ARG A 40 0.97 -10.64 -10.92
CA ARG A 40 0.10 -11.03 -9.80
C ARG A 40 0.99 -11.52 -8.67
N ARG A 41 1.55 -10.60 -7.89
CA ARG A 41 1.93 -10.92 -6.52
C ARG A 41 0.62 -11.27 -5.82
N PRO A 42 0.54 -12.38 -5.09
CA PRO A 42 -0.63 -12.60 -4.26
C PRO A 42 -0.76 -11.40 -3.31
N LEU A 43 -1.97 -10.87 -3.18
CA LEU A 43 -2.37 -9.98 -2.09
C LEU A 43 -2.45 -10.80 -0.78
N ASP A 44 -1.37 -11.53 -0.49
CA ASP A 44 -1.28 -12.44 0.63
C ASP A 44 -0.97 -11.65 1.89
N SER A 45 -2.07 -11.17 2.48
CA SER A 45 -2.54 -11.58 3.81
C SER A 45 -1.65 -11.34 5.04
N LEU A 46 -0.35 -11.02 4.91
CA LEU A 46 0.66 -11.05 5.97
C LEU A 46 1.34 -9.70 6.25
N ARG A 47 0.85 -8.61 5.67
CA ARG A 47 1.20 -7.26 6.09
C ARG A 47 -0.07 -6.50 6.42
N THR A 48 -0.09 -5.92 7.63
CA THR A 48 -0.92 -4.74 7.85
C THR A 48 -0.63 -3.71 6.76
N VAL A 49 -1.64 -2.92 6.38
CA VAL A 49 -1.44 -1.77 5.49
C VAL A 49 -0.68 -0.70 6.29
N GLY A 50 0.64 -0.88 6.38
CA GLY A 50 1.52 0.05 7.08
C GLY A 50 1.51 1.42 6.39
N PRO A 51 1.87 2.52 7.10
CA PRO A 51 1.83 3.87 6.54
C PRO A 51 2.53 4.00 5.18
N ALA A 52 3.65 3.30 5.00
CA ALA A 52 4.44 3.27 3.76
C ALA A 52 3.72 2.63 2.55
N HIS A 53 2.71 1.79 2.76
CA HIS A 53 1.91 1.22 1.68
C HIS A 53 0.98 2.26 1.04
N LEU A 54 0.62 3.33 1.76
CA LEU A 54 -0.31 4.36 1.28
C LEU A 54 0.44 5.55 0.65
N SER A 55 1.61 5.92 1.16
CA SER A 55 2.52 6.81 0.44
C SER A 55 2.92 6.27 -0.93
N MET A 56 2.94 4.94 -1.11
CA MET A 56 3.12 4.29 -2.41
C MET A 56 1.95 4.61 -3.35
N TRP A 57 0.70 4.41 -2.92
CA TRP A 57 -0.49 4.70 -3.74
C TRP A 57 -0.60 6.18 -4.10
N ASP A 58 -0.32 7.10 -3.18
CA ASP A 58 -0.30 8.53 -3.47
C ASP A 58 0.83 8.93 -4.43
N SER A 59 2.02 8.35 -4.27
CA SER A 59 3.12 8.55 -5.22
C SER A 59 2.77 8.04 -6.62
N LEU A 60 2.08 6.90 -6.72
CA LEU A 60 1.60 6.34 -7.98
C LEU A 60 0.53 7.22 -8.62
N LEU A 61 -0.46 7.69 -7.86
CA LEU A 61 -1.50 8.61 -8.33
C LEU A 61 -0.89 9.90 -8.87
N VAL A 62 -0.03 10.57 -8.10
CA VAL A 62 0.67 11.79 -8.52
C VAL A 62 1.54 11.56 -9.77
N THR A 63 2.20 10.39 -9.85
CA THR A 63 3.01 10.03 -11.04
C THR A 63 2.14 9.87 -12.29
N TYR A 64 1.01 9.18 -12.20
CA TYR A 64 0.10 8.99 -13.33
C TYR A 64 -0.64 10.27 -13.71
N GLN A 65 -1.05 11.08 -12.75
CA GLN A 65 -1.62 12.42 -13.00
C GLN A 65 -0.63 13.32 -13.74
N ARG A 66 0.64 13.37 -13.31
CA ARG A 66 1.70 14.13 -14.00
C ARG A 66 1.93 13.61 -15.43
N ARG A 67 1.98 12.28 -15.61
CA ARG A 67 2.09 11.66 -16.94
C ARG A 67 0.94 12.08 -17.85
N LEU A 68 -0.29 12.06 -17.34
CA LEU A 68 -1.49 12.47 -18.09
C LEU A 68 -1.45 13.96 -18.47
N GLN A 69 -1.00 14.85 -17.58
CA GLN A 69 -0.79 16.27 -17.88
C GLN A 69 0.23 16.47 -19.02
N THR A 70 1.31 15.70 -19.04
CA THR A 70 2.31 15.71 -20.13
C THR A 70 1.88 14.92 -21.38
N ALA A 71 0.77 14.18 -21.35
CA ALA A 71 0.29 13.32 -22.43
C ALA A 71 -0.59 14.04 -23.47
N SER A 72 -0.71 15.37 -23.39
CA SER A 72 -1.50 16.18 -24.32
C SER A 72 -1.00 16.10 -25.77
N SER A 73 0.32 15.92 -25.97
CA SER A 73 0.95 15.71 -27.28
C SER A 73 1.06 14.23 -27.71
N LEU A 74 0.70 13.28 -26.85
CA LEU A 74 0.78 11.85 -27.17
C LEU A 74 -0.40 11.37 -28.04
N PRO A 75 -0.21 10.29 -28.84
CA PRO A 75 -1.29 9.63 -29.55
C PRO A 75 -2.46 9.24 -28.64
N ALA A 76 -3.67 9.23 -29.20
CA ALA A 76 -4.90 8.99 -28.44
C ALA A 76 -4.90 7.63 -27.71
N GLU A 77 -4.33 6.59 -28.32
CA GLU A 77 -4.19 5.27 -27.71
C GLU A 77 -3.28 5.30 -26.47
N SER A 78 -2.09 5.90 -26.59
CA SER A 78 -1.15 6.06 -25.47
C SER A 78 -1.76 6.85 -24.31
N ARG A 79 -2.58 7.86 -24.61
CA ARG A 79 -3.31 8.62 -23.59
C ARG A 79 -4.35 7.76 -22.87
N ARG A 80 -5.18 7.01 -23.60
CA ARG A 80 -6.15 6.06 -23.02
C ARG A 80 -5.50 5.01 -22.11
N ALA A 81 -4.31 4.52 -22.48
CA ALA A 81 -3.57 3.58 -21.64
C ALA A 81 -3.15 4.20 -20.29
N ILE A 82 -2.72 5.48 -20.29
CA ILE A 82 -2.39 6.22 -19.07
C ILE A 82 -3.65 6.49 -18.23
N GLU A 83 -4.76 6.87 -18.87
CA GLU A 83 -6.07 7.08 -18.24
C GLU A 83 -6.59 5.80 -17.57
N SER A 84 -6.53 4.66 -18.25
CA SER A 84 -6.92 3.34 -17.70
C SER A 84 -6.06 2.97 -16.49
N GLY A 85 -4.73 3.10 -16.58
CA GLY A 85 -3.83 2.83 -15.46
C GLY A 85 -4.06 3.75 -14.27
N LEU A 86 -4.36 5.04 -14.50
CA LEU A 86 -4.75 5.98 -13.44
C LEU A 86 -6.07 5.55 -12.77
N ALA A 87 -7.06 5.12 -13.54
CA ALA A 87 -8.34 4.64 -13.03
C ALA A 87 -8.18 3.35 -12.20
N GLU A 88 -7.36 2.40 -12.63
CA GLU A 88 -7.03 1.18 -11.88
C GLU A 88 -6.35 1.49 -10.54
N ILE A 89 -5.33 2.35 -10.55
CA ILE A 89 -4.61 2.79 -9.35
C ILE A 89 -5.55 3.53 -8.38
N ALA A 90 -6.43 4.40 -8.90
CA ALA A 90 -7.43 5.09 -8.09
C ALA A 90 -8.46 4.13 -7.49
N ALA A 91 -8.94 3.15 -8.25
CA ALA A 91 -9.86 2.13 -7.77
C ALA A 91 -9.24 1.25 -6.68
N GLU A 92 -7.97 0.87 -6.81
CA GLU A 92 -7.24 0.12 -5.77
C GLU A 92 -7.02 0.97 -4.51
N ALA A 93 -6.59 2.22 -4.64
CA ALA A 93 -6.43 3.14 -3.52
C ALA A 93 -7.75 3.35 -2.75
N LEU A 94 -8.88 3.50 -3.47
CA LEU A 94 -10.21 3.65 -2.85
C LEU A 94 -10.63 2.46 -1.98
N LYS A 95 -10.15 1.23 -2.26
CA LYS A 95 -10.43 0.07 -1.39
C LYS A 95 -9.93 0.31 0.04
N TYR A 96 -8.73 0.86 0.19
CA TYR A 96 -8.13 1.14 1.51
C TYR A 96 -8.59 2.48 2.09
N ARG A 97 -8.88 3.49 1.26
CA ARG A 97 -9.39 4.78 1.75
C ARG A 97 -10.83 4.70 2.27
N ARG A 98 -11.62 3.73 1.81
CA ARG A 98 -13.03 3.56 2.21
C ARG A 98 -13.29 2.41 3.18
N ASP A 99 -12.24 1.68 3.59
CA ASP A 99 -12.34 0.52 4.48
C ASP A 99 -11.51 0.70 5.76
N PRO A 100 -12.07 1.28 6.84
CA PRO A 100 -11.40 1.34 8.14
C PRO A 100 -11.04 -0.05 8.71
N ALA A 101 -11.72 -1.12 8.28
CA ALA A 101 -11.47 -2.49 8.73
C ALA A 101 -10.28 -3.15 8.00
N ALA A 102 -9.70 -2.50 6.99
CA ALA A 102 -8.43 -2.91 6.38
C ALA A 102 -7.23 -2.66 7.32
N TYR A 103 -7.34 -1.70 8.24
CA TYR A 103 -6.26 -1.28 9.14
C TYR A 103 -6.13 -2.16 10.40
N ASN A 104 -6.24 -3.47 10.26
CA ASN A 104 -6.31 -4.40 11.40
C ASN A 104 -4.95 -4.84 11.95
N LEU A 105 -4.34 -4.09 12.88
CA LEU A 105 -3.10 -4.51 13.54
C LEU A 105 -3.26 -5.80 14.35
N GLY A 106 -4.35 -5.95 15.11
CA GLY A 106 -4.57 -7.13 15.96
C GLY A 106 -4.62 -8.44 15.17
N GLY A 107 -5.26 -8.43 13.99
CA GLY A 107 -5.28 -9.58 13.10
C GLY A 107 -3.89 -10.01 12.61
N ALA A 108 -3.02 -9.06 12.26
CA ALA A 108 -1.65 -9.36 11.85
C ALA A 108 -0.79 -9.86 13.02
N LEU A 109 -0.95 -9.29 14.22
CA LEU A 109 -0.27 -9.79 15.42
C LEU A 109 -0.71 -11.23 15.75
N LYS A 110 -2.00 -11.57 15.56
CA LYS A 110 -2.50 -12.96 15.66
C LYS A 110 -1.85 -13.89 14.65
N GLN A 111 -1.67 -13.47 13.39
CA GLN A 111 -0.96 -14.27 12.38
C GLN A 111 0.51 -14.52 12.77
N VAL A 112 1.22 -13.48 13.21
CA VAL A 112 2.61 -13.64 13.70
C VAL A 112 2.66 -14.58 14.90
N LEU A 113 1.67 -14.53 15.81
CA LEU A 113 1.59 -15.46 16.94
C LEU A 113 1.27 -16.89 16.50
N ALA A 114 0.45 -17.08 15.45
CA ALA A 114 0.03 -18.38 14.96
C ALA A 114 1.11 -19.16 14.18
N GLU A 115 2.19 -18.51 13.73
CA GLU A 115 3.27 -19.14 12.95
C GLU A 115 4.11 -20.13 13.78
N ASN A 116 3.62 -21.36 13.88
CA ASN A 116 4.17 -22.41 14.73
C ASN A 116 5.58 -22.90 14.32
N LYS A 117 6.02 -22.62 13.08
CA LYS A 117 7.39 -22.95 12.63
C LYS A 117 8.45 -22.03 13.22
N ILE A 118 8.04 -20.88 13.77
CA ILE A 118 8.94 -19.93 14.43
C ILE A 118 8.87 -20.13 15.96
N PRO A 119 10.01 -20.18 16.68
CA PRO A 119 10.02 -20.26 18.15
C PRO A 119 9.23 -19.12 18.80
N LEU A 120 8.47 -19.43 19.84
CA LEU A 120 7.55 -18.49 20.52
C LEU A 120 8.25 -17.18 20.92
N THR A 121 9.42 -17.27 21.53
CA THR A 121 10.25 -16.11 21.93
C THR A 121 10.57 -15.19 20.74
N ARG A 122 10.86 -15.74 19.54
CA ARG A 122 11.09 -14.93 18.33
C ARG A 122 9.81 -14.30 17.79
N ARG A 123 8.67 -15.00 17.84
CA ARG A 123 7.36 -14.41 17.50
C ARG A 123 7.02 -13.24 18.41
N LEU A 124 7.22 -13.37 19.72
CA LEU A 124 6.94 -12.32 20.69
C LEU A 124 7.84 -11.09 20.51
N LEU A 125 9.12 -11.26 20.19
CA LEU A 125 10.01 -10.13 19.85
C LEU A 125 9.57 -9.41 18.55
N ALA A 126 9.10 -10.15 17.55
CA ALA A 126 8.53 -9.55 16.34
C ALA A 126 7.21 -8.80 16.61
N ILE A 127 6.36 -9.35 17.48
CA ILE A 127 5.13 -8.71 17.97
C ILE A 127 5.45 -7.43 18.76
N GLU A 128 6.45 -7.44 19.65
CA GLU A 128 6.92 -6.24 20.38
C GLU A 128 7.31 -5.13 19.40
N ALA A 129 8.08 -5.45 18.35
CA ALA A 129 8.51 -4.49 17.35
C ALA A 129 7.33 -3.86 16.58
N GLN A 130 6.29 -4.64 16.27
CA GLN A 130 5.07 -4.13 15.62
C GLN A 130 4.19 -3.32 16.58
N MET A 131 4.03 -3.76 17.84
CA MET A 131 3.23 -3.06 18.84
C MET A 131 3.77 -1.65 19.14
N LYS A 132 5.11 -1.46 19.15
CA LYS A 132 5.74 -0.14 19.26
C LYS A 132 5.35 0.85 18.15
N GLN A 133 4.96 0.35 16.98
CA GLN A 133 4.53 1.17 15.84
C GLN A 133 3.03 1.48 15.83
N ALA A 134 2.24 0.89 16.75
CA ALA A 134 0.79 1.00 16.76
C ALA A 134 0.24 2.45 16.78
N PRO A 135 0.82 3.42 17.52
CA PRO A 135 0.33 4.80 17.49
C PRO A 135 0.49 5.46 16.12
N ALA A 136 1.68 5.38 15.52
CA ALA A 136 1.96 5.95 14.19
C ALA A 136 1.15 5.24 13.09
N TYR A 137 0.97 3.93 13.23
CA TYR A 137 0.14 3.11 12.34
C TYR A 137 -1.32 3.59 12.32
N TYR A 138 -1.96 3.75 13.49
CA TYR A 138 -3.36 4.17 13.56
C TYR A 138 -3.55 5.68 13.30
N GLN A 139 -2.58 6.53 13.61
CA GLN A 139 -2.58 7.93 13.18
C GLN A 139 -2.60 8.04 11.64
N ALA A 140 -1.75 7.25 10.96
CA ALA A 140 -1.77 7.18 9.50
C ALA A 140 -3.07 6.58 8.96
N ALA A 141 -3.66 5.57 9.62
CA ALA A 141 -4.94 5.01 9.23
C ALA A 141 -6.05 6.08 9.24
N LYS A 142 -6.18 6.85 10.32
CA LYS A 142 -7.14 7.96 10.44
C LYS A 142 -6.97 8.98 9.32
N ALA A 143 -5.73 9.40 9.04
CA ALA A 143 -5.42 10.39 8.01
C ALA A 143 -5.67 9.91 6.56
N ASN A 144 -5.70 8.59 6.33
CA ASN A 144 -5.88 8.03 4.99
C ASN A 144 -7.34 7.73 4.62
N LEU A 145 -8.25 7.71 5.60
CA LEU A 145 -9.64 7.40 5.38
C LEU A 145 -10.38 8.59 4.76
N TYR A 146 -11.16 8.31 3.71
CA TYR A 146 -11.95 9.28 2.98
C TYR A 146 -13.26 8.64 2.53
N ALA A 147 -14.38 9.26 2.89
CA ALA A 147 -15.74 8.74 2.68
C ALA A 147 -15.86 7.22 2.95
N PRO A 148 -15.59 6.74 4.19
CA PRO A 148 -15.74 5.35 4.58
C PRO A 148 -17.10 4.74 4.18
N LEU A 149 -17.13 3.42 4.02
CA LEU A 149 -18.38 2.69 3.77
C LEU A 149 -18.98 2.23 5.12
N PRO A 150 -20.29 2.44 5.38
CA PRO A 150 -20.90 2.10 6.68
C PRO A 150 -20.68 0.65 7.12
N ALA A 151 -20.81 -0.30 6.21
CA ALA A 151 -20.56 -1.73 6.46
C ALA A 151 -19.10 -2.02 6.84
N ARG A 152 -18.15 -1.21 6.36
CA ARG A 152 -16.73 -1.30 6.70
C ARG A 152 -16.43 -0.65 8.06
N CYS A 153 -17.08 0.46 8.39
CA CYS A 153 -17.01 1.04 9.75
C CYS A 153 -17.46 0.03 10.80
N ARG A 154 -18.60 -0.64 10.59
CA ARG A 154 -19.08 -1.72 11.47
C ARG A 154 -18.05 -2.86 11.61
N LEU A 155 -17.53 -3.38 10.49
CA LEU A 155 -16.54 -4.47 10.52
C LEU A 155 -15.23 -4.04 11.22
N ALA A 156 -14.88 -2.76 11.18
CA ALA A 156 -13.74 -2.23 11.92
C ALA A 156 -13.99 -2.29 13.43
N VAL A 157 -15.16 -1.84 13.89
CA VAL A 157 -15.57 -1.91 15.31
C VAL A 157 -15.48 -3.36 15.82
N GLU A 158 -16.02 -4.32 15.08
CA GLU A 158 -15.94 -5.76 15.38
C GLU A 158 -14.48 -6.25 15.48
N LYS A 159 -13.64 -6.00 14.46
CA LYS A 159 -12.22 -6.41 14.44
C LYS A 159 -11.38 -5.78 15.55
N HIS A 160 -11.58 -4.50 15.85
CA HIS A 160 -10.79 -3.80 16.85
C HIS A 160 -11.21 -4.15 18.28
N SER A 161 -12.46 -4.58 18.49
CA SER A 161 -12.90 -5.16 19.77
C SER A 161 -12.18 -6.49 20.04
N LEU A 162 -12.17 -7.40 19.05
CA LEU A 162 -11.42 -8.67 19.11
C LEU A 162 -9.90 -8.46 19.26
N ALA A 163 -9.36 -7.37 18.71
CA ALA A 163 -7.95 -7.00 18.89
C ALA A 163 -7.63 -6.60 20.35
N LEU A 164 -8.56 -5.95 21.06
CA LEU A 164 -8.36 -5.57 22.47
C LEU A 164 -8.40 -6.78 23.41
N GLU A 165 -9.28 -7.74 23.15
CA GLU A 165 -9.33 -9.03 23.87
C GLU A 165 -8.00 -9.78 23.72
N PHE A 166 -7.51 -9.90 22.49
CA PHE A 166 -6.21 -10.51 22.17
C PHE A 166 -5.03 -9.85 22.88
N LEU A 167 -4.94 -8.52 22.81
CA LEU A 167 -3.87 -7.75 23.43
C LEU A 167 -3.88 -7.84 24.96
N SER A 168 -5.06 -8.06 25.57
CA SER A 168 -5.22 -8.13 27.02
C SER A 168 -5.00 -9.55 27.57
N ASN A 169 -5.43 -10.58 26.84
CA ASN A 169 -5.50 -11.95 27.34
C ASN A 169 -4.46 -12.87 26.66
N GLU A 170 -4.64 -13.15 25.36
CA GLU A 170 -3.87 -14.15 24.61
C GLU A 170 -2.35 -13.88 24.58
N LEU A 171 -1.94 -12.60 24.54
CA LEU A 171 -0.53 -12.21 24.62
C LEU A 171 0.08 -12.41 26.01
N SER A 172 -0.70 -12.25 27.09
CA SER A 172 -0.21 -12.46 28.46
C SER A 172 0.09 -13.94 28.72
N ASP A 173 -0.82 -14.82 28.29
CA ASP A 173 -0.63 -16.28 28.36
C ASP A 173 0.55 -16.74 27.51
N SER A 174 0.72 -16.15 26.32
CA SER A 174 1.85 -16.44 25.44
C SER A 174 3.19 -15.98 26.05
N LEU A 175 3.18 -14.83 26.72
CA LEU A 175 4.36 -14.28 27.40
C LEU A 175 4.82 -15.15 28.57
N SER A 176 3.89 -15.66 29.39
CA SER A 176 4.21 -16.51 30.55
C SER A 176 4.80 -17.87 30.16
N ARG A 177 4.55 -18.34 28.93
CA ARG A 177 5.11 -19.58 28.35
C ARG A 177 6.39 -19.36 27.53
N SER A 178 6.89 -18.13 27.48
CA SER A 178 8.07 -17.77 26.67
C SER A 178 9.38 -17.89 27.46
N SER A 179 10.50 -17.90 26.74
CA SER A 179 11.85 -17.86 27.33
C SER A 179 12.44 -16.43 27.40
N LEU A 180 11.58 -15.40 27.42
CA LEU A 180 12.03 -14.00 27.50
C LEU A 180 12.56 -13.69 28.91
N SER A 181 13.65 -12.94 28.98
CA SER A 181 14.16 -12.37 30.23
C SER A 181 13.16 -11.40 30.86
N GLU A 182 13.29 -11.12 32.15
CA GLU A 182 12.43 -10.15 32.85
C GLU A 182 12.46 -8.76 32.16
N ALA A 183 13.64 -8.32 31.74
CA ALA A 183 13.82 -7.06 31.01
C ALA A 183 13.14 -7.04 29.64
N GLU A 184 13.11 -8.18 28.93
CA GLU A 184 12.34 -8.33 27.68
C GLU A 184 10.83 -8.35 27.95
N ALA A 185 10.39 -9.14 28.94
CA ALA A 185 8.98 -9.23 29.33
C ALA A 185 8.42 -7.86 29.79
N TYR A 186 9.21 -7.06 30.49
CA TYR A 186 8.85 -5.68 30.84
C TYR A 186 8.66 -4.79 29.60
N ARG A 187 9.60 -4.81 28.64
CA ARG A 187 9.47 -4.05 27.39
C ARG A 187 8.26 -4.51 26.55
N PHE A 188 8.03 -5.82 26.49
CA PHE A 188 6.88 -6.41 25.82
C PHE A 188 5.56 -5.90 26.42
N LYS A 189 5.40 -5.97 27.75
CA LYS A 189 4.21 -5.47 28.47
C LYS A 189 3.99 -3.96 28.22
N LYS A 190 5.05 -3.16 28.23
CA LYS A 190 4.98 -1.73 27.92
C LYS A 190 4.53 -1.47 26.48
N ALA A 191 5.04 -2.22 25.51
CA ALA A 191 4.62 -2.12 24.11
C ALA A 191 3.16 -2.59 23.90
N ALA A 192 2.74 -3.65 24.60
CA ALA A 192 1.36 -4.14 24.56
C ALA A 192 0.36 -3.09 25.09
N GLU A 193 0.68 -2.40 26.19
CA GLU A 193 -0.17 -1.33 26.71
C GLU A 193 -0.25 -0.14 25.74
N GLN A 194 0.87 0.27 25.15
CA GLN A 194 0.88 1.31 24.10
C GLN A 194 0.03 0.93 22.88
N ALA A 195 0.12 -0.32 22.43
CA ALA A 195 -0.72 -0.84 21.36
C ALA A 195 -2.20 -0.89 21.75
N ARG A 196 -2.52 -1.30 22.99
CA ARG A 196 -3.89 -1.33 23.51
C ARG A 196 -4.53 0.06 23.54
N MET A 197 -3.79 1.10 23.95
CA MET A 197 -4.26 2.48 23.87
C MET A 197 -4.53 2.93 22.42
N ALA A 198 -3.60 2.64 21.50
CA ALA A 198 -3.75 3.01 20.09
C ALA A 198 -4.93 2.29 19.41
N VAL A 199 -5.17 1.01 19.74
CA VAL A 199 -6.35 0.27 19.26
C VAL A 199 -7.65 0.84 19.83
N LYS A 200 -7.69 1.24 21.11
CA LYS A 200 -8.87 1.91 21.71
C LYS A 200 -9.18 3.23 21.02
N ASP A 201 -8.17 4.06 20.79
CA ASP A 201 -8.28 5.34 20.10
C ASP A 201 -8.78 5.19 18.64
N TYR A 202 -8.33 4.14 17.94
CA TYR A 202 -8.83 3.84 16.60
C TYR A 202 -10.23 3.20 16.59
N LEU A 203 -10.56 2.37 17.58
CA LEU A 203 -11.89 1.81 17.79
C LEU A 203 -12.94 2.91 18.02
N ALA A 204 -12.65 3.87 18.91
CA ALA A 204 -13.54 5.02 19.17
C ALA A 204 -13.78 5.86 17.91
N PHE A 205 -12.76 6.07 17.10
CA PHE A 205 -12.87 6.73 15.80
C PHE A 205 -13.69 5.92 14.77
N CYS A 206 -13.53 4.59 14.73
CA CYS A 206 -14.37 3.74 13.88
C CYS A 206 -15.84 3.73 14.33
N GLN A 207 -16.09 3.87 15.63
CA GLN A 207 -17.43 4.02 16.20
C GLN A 207 -18.05 5.36 15.78
N SER A 208 -17.34 6.49 15.87
CA SER A 208 -17.91 7.78 15.44
C SER A 208 -18.29 7.77 13.95
N LEU A 209 -17.40 7.27 13.08
CA LEU A 209 -17.69 7.07 11.65
C LEU A 209 -18.91 6.19 11.41
N TYR A 210 -19.14 5.16 12.24
CA TYR A 210 -20.31 4.29 12.11
C TYR A 210 -21.61 5.00 12.51
N PHE A 211 -21.60 5.76 13.61
CA PHE A 211 -22.76 6.52 14.08
C PHE A 211 -23.13 7.68 13.17
N GLU A 212 -22.15 8.45 12.65
CA GLU A 212 -22.36 9.53 11.67
C GLU A 212 -23.14 9.04 10.43
N HIS A 213 -22.87 7.80 9.99
CA HIS A 213 -23.61 7.16 8.90
C HIS A 213 -25.04 6.73 9.30
N GLN A 214 -25.29 6.35 10.54
CA GLN A 214 -26.63 6.00 11.02
C GLN A 214 -27.52 7.25 11.13
N ASP A 215 -27.01 8.32 11.75
CA ASP A 215 -27.72 9.59 11.89
C ASP A 215 -28.05 10.20 10.52
N SER A 216 -27.10 10.13 9.58
CA SER A 216 -27.28 10.55 8.19
C SER A 216 -28.37 9.79 7.43
N LEU A 217 -28.73 8.57 7.85
CA LEU A 217 -29.83 7.80 7.27
C LEU A 217 -31.17 8.18 7.91
N ILE A 218 -31.19 8.44 9.22
CA ILE A 218 -32.39 8.91 9.94
C ILE A 218 -32.84 10.26 9.37
N LEU A 219 -31.91 11.22 9.24
CA LEU A 219 -32.19 12.57 8.74
C LEU A 219 -32.58 12.65 7.25
N ARG A 220 -32.47 11.56 6.47
CA ARG A 220 -32.90 11.49 5.07
C ARG A 220 -34.27 10.83 4.87
N ASN A 221 -34.81 10.21 5.92
CA ASN A 221 -36.10 9.51 5.91
C ASN A 221 -37.21 10.32 6.59
N HIS A 222 -36.97 11.61 6.83
CA HIS A 222 -37.88 12.62 7.38
C HIS A 222 -37.89 13.85 6.47
#